data_AF-A0A183K898-F1
#
_entry.id   AF-A0A183K898-F1
#
_cell.length_a   1.000
_cell.length_b   1.000
_cell.length_c   1.000
_cell.angle_alpha   90.00
_cell.angle_beta   90.00
_cell.angle_gamma   90.00
#
_symmetry.space_group_name_H-M   'P 1'
#
loop_
_entity.id
_entity.type
_entity.pdbx_description
1 polymer ?
#
loop_
_entity_poly.entity_id
_entity_poly.type
_entity_poly.pdbx_seq_one_letter_code
_entity_poly.pdbx_strand_id
1 'polypeptide(L)' 'MDWKEGHLVKIPKKGDLSKCENYRGITLLSGNVLNRVLLNRMKDSVDAKLRDQQAGFRKD' A
#
# COMPACT_ATOMS: atom_id res chain seq x y z
N MET A 1 -18.29 10.70 6.68
CA MET A 1 -17.28 9.86 6.02
C MET A 1 -17.25 8.53 6.74
N ASP A 2 -17.95 7.55 6.19
CA ASP A 2 -17.97 6.21 6.77
C ASP A 2 -16.62 5.54 6.58
N TRP A 3 -16.09 5.00 7.67
CA TRP A 3 -14.80 4.32 7.76
C TRP A 3 -14.84 2.94 7.10
N LYS A 4 -16.03 2.52 6.70
CA LYS A 4 -16.33 1.29 5.94
C LYS A 4 -16.24 1.51 4.44
N GLU A 5 -16.19 2.75 3.96
CA GLU A 5 -16.23 3.06 2.54
C GLU A 5 -14.83 3.39 2.00
N GLY A 6 -14.43 2.66 0.94
CA GLY A 6 -13.17 2.85 0.24
C GLY A 6 -13.42 3.33 -1.19
N HIS A 7 -12.64 4.31 -1.66
CA HIS A 7 -12.78 4.85 -3.00
C HIS A 7 -11.82 4.16 -3.96
N LEU A 8 -12.33 3.48 -4.98
CA LEU A 8 -11.49 2.82 -5.99
C LEU A 8 -11.02 3.84 -7.04
N VAL A 9 -9.70 4.01 -7.14
CA VAL A 9 -9.05 4.88 -8.13
C VAL A 9 -8.19 4.04 -9.07
N LYS A 10 -8.27 4.30 -10.38
CA LYS A 10 -7.44 3.63 -11.39
C LYS A 10 -6.16 4.44 -11.60
N ILE A 11 -5.01 3.80 -11.38
CA ILE A 11 -3.68 4.37 -11.65
C ILE A 11 -3.09 3.68 -12.88
N PRO A 12 -2.60 4.44 -13.88
CA PRO A 12 -1.93 3.85 -15.04
C PRO A 12 -0.59 3.20 -14.62
N LYS A 13 -0.34 1.99 -15.13
CA LYS A 13 0.96 1.29 -15.09
C LYS A 13 1.72 1.56 -16.40
N LYS A 14 3.02 1.27 -16.41
CA LYS A 14 3.83 1.32 -17.63
C LYS A 14 3.25 0.38 -18.69
N GLY A 15 3.15 0.86 -19.93
CA GLY A 15 2.60 0.12 -21.07
C GLY A 15 1.65 0.98 -21.90
N ASP A 16 0.91 0.34 -22.78
CA ASP A 16 -0.10 0.96 -23.62
C ASP A 16 -1.36 1.29 -22.80
N LEU A 17 -1.68 2.59 -22.67
CA LEU A 17 -2.81 3.08 -21.89
C LEU A 17 -4.19 2.78 -22.50
N SER A 18 -4.26 2.27 -23.73
CA SER A 18 -5.51 1.80 -24.33
C SER A 18 -5.95 0.44 -23.76
N LYS A 19 -5.03 -0.32 -23.15
CA LYS A 19 -5.30 -1.65 -22.60
C LYS A 19 -5.69 -1.57 -21.13
N CYS A 20 -6.87 -2.13 -20.79
CA CYS A 20 -7.39 -2.14 -19.42
C CYS A 20 -6.44 -2.80 -18.40
N GLU A 21 -5.71 -3.84 -18.83
CA GLU A 21 -4.70 -4.55 -18.05
C GLU A 21 -3.53 -3.66 -17.58
N ASN A 22 -3.30 -2.52 -18.26
CA ASN A 22 -2.28 -1.55 -17.88
C ASN A 22 -2.78 -0.54 -16.84
N TYR A 23 -3.94 -0.76 -16.22
CA TYR A 23 -4.38 0.00 -15.04
C TYR A 23 -4.32 -0.85 -13.78
N ARG A 24 -4.01 -0.20 -12.66
CA ARG A 24 -4.08 -0.79 -11.32
C ARG A 24 -5.15 -0.06 -10.52
N GLY A 25 -6.09 -0.80 -9.96
CA GLY A 25 -6.98 -0.25 -8.93
C GLY A 25 -6.22 -0.06 -7.62
N ILE A 26 -6.35 1.11 -7.01
CA ILE A 26 -6.01 1.34 -5.60
C ILE A 26 -7.28 1.73 -4.85
N THR A 27 -7.43 1.25 -3.63
CA THR A 27 -8.53 1.66 -2.75
C THR A 27 -8.01 2.72 -1.79
N LEU A 28 -8.55 3.93 -1.87
CA LEU A 28 -8.30 4.98 -0.89
C LEU A 28 -9.24 4.77 0.30
N LEU A 29 -8.66 4.47 1.47
CA LEU A 29 -9.39 4.28 2.71
C LEU A 29 -9.29 5.53 3.59
N SER A 30 -10.40 5.92 4.22
CA SER A 30 -10.45 7.02 5.19
C SER A 30 -9.67 6.72 6.49
N GLY A 31 -9.35 5.44 6.75
CA GLY A 31 -8.55 4.97 7.89
C GLY A 31 -7.02 5.03 7.73
N ASN A 32 -6.50 5.71 6.70
CA ASN A 32 -5.05 5.72 6.41
C ASN A 32 -4.17 6.22 7.56
N VAL A 33 -4.67 7.14 8.40
CA VAL A 33 -3.93 7.63 9.59
C VAL A 33 -3.72 6.51 10.61
N LEU A 34 -4.76 5.70 10.88
CA LEU A 34 -4.64 4.57 11.80
C LEU A 34 -3.65 3.52 11.26
N ASN A 35 -3.72 3.23 9.96
CA ASN A 35 -2.78 2.31 9.31
C ASN A 35 -1.32 2.77 9.48
N ARG A 36 -1.05 4.08 9.39
CA ARG A 36 0.29 4.64 9.62
C ARG A 36 0.76 4.48 11.07
N VAL A 37 -0.12 4.70 12.04
CA VAL A 37 0.19 4.50 13.46
C VAL A 37 0.51 3.03 13.75
N LEU A 38 -0.30 2.12 13.24
CA LEU A 38 -0.08 0.67 13.38
C LEU A 38 1.23 0.24 12.72
N LEU A 39 1.49 0.72 11.49
CA LEU A 39 2.74 0.44 10.79
C LEU A 39 3.95 0.87 11.61
N ASN A 40 3.96 2.10 12.13
CA ASN A 40 5.08 2.62 12.93
C ASN A 40 5.33 1.81 14.21
N ARG A 41 4.28 1.27 14.84
CA ARG A 41 4.42 0.42 16.04
C ARG A 41 4.98 -0.96 15.72
N MET A 42 4.65 -1.51 14.56
CA MET A 42 5.07 -2.88 14.18
C MET A 42 6.39 -2.91 13.41
N LYS A 43 6.79 -1.80 12.79
CA LYS A 43 7.92 -1.71 11.84
C LYS A 43 9.19 -2.39 12.38
N ASP A 44 9.63 -2.04 13.58
CA ASP A 44 10.86 -2.58 14.17
C ASP A 44 10.79 -4.09 14.44
N SER A 45 9.64 -4.56 14.95
CA SER A 45 9.42 -5.99 15.27
C SER A 45 9.34 -6.85 14.01
N VAL A 46 8.74 -6.33 12.94
CA VAL A 46 8.66 -7.01 11.65
C VAL A 46 10.02 -7.02 10.97
N ASP A 47 10.73 -5.90 10.96
CA ASP A 47 12.01 -5.77 10.27
C ASP A 47 13.08 -6.74 10.80
N ALA A 48 13.12 -6.92 12.13
CA ALA A 48 14.00 -7.90 12.79
C ALA A 48 13.75 -9.36 12.37
N LYS A 49 12.59 -9.67 11.77
CA LYS A 49 12.20 -11.03 11.33
C LYS A 49 12.28 -11.22 9.81
N LEU A 50 12.49 -10.14 9.05
CA LEU A 50 12.56 -10.20 7.59
C LEU A 50 13.89 -10.80 7.13
N ARG A 51 13.87 -11.56 6.04
CA ARG A 51 15.07 -12.16 5.42
C ARG A 51 15.97 -11.11 4.79
N ASP A 52 17.27 -11.29 4.85
CA ASP A 52 18.26 -10.32 4.31
C ASP A 52 18.05 -9.99 2.82
N GLN A 53 17.50 -10.92 2.04
CA GLN A 53 17.19 -10.72 0.62
C GLN A 53 15.96 -9.81 0.36
N GLN A 54 15.17 -9.51 1.39
CA GLN A 54 14.03 -8.60 1.29
C GLN A 54 14.54 -7.16 1.28
N ALA A 55 14.58 -6.55 0.11
CA ALA A 55 15.03 -5.15 -0.06
C ALA A 55 13.91 -4.12 0.09
N GLY A 56 12.66 -4.49 -0.22
CA GLY A 56 11.50 -3.60 -0.13
C GLY A 56 10.79 -3.69 1.23
N PHE A 57 10.12 -2.62 1.63
CA PHE A 57 9.35 -2.54 2.90
C PHE A 57 10.20 -2.81 4.15
N ARG A 58 11.49 -2.50 4.05
CA ARG A 58 12.44 -2.48 5.16
C ARG A 58 12.27 -1.21 5.97
N LYS A 59 12.83 -1.23 7.18
CA LYS A 59 13.07 0.02 7.88
C LYS A 59 14.05 0.88 7.07
N ASP A 60 13.79 2.20 7.09
CA ASP A 60 14.68 3.19 6.46
C ASP A 60 15.99 3.30 7.25
#